data_AF-A0A957E285-F1
#
_entry.id   AF-A0A957E285-F1
#
_cell.length_a   1.000
_cell.length_b   1.000
_cell.length_c   1.000
_cell.angle_alpha   90.00
_cell.angle_beta   90.00
_cell.angle_gamma   90.00
#
_symmetry.space_group_name_H-M   'P 1'
#
loop_
_entity.id
_entity.type
_entity.pdbx_description
1 polymer ?
#
loop_
_entity_poly.entity_id
_entity_poly.type
_entity_poly.pdbx_seq_one_letter_code
_entity_poly.pdbx_strand_id
1 'polypeptide(L)' 'MALNNSVDKHAEQKEALNRIRNGGIATKVRILANQDCCPACNVMAGAYEFDAVPELPVEGCSHPNGCRCSYAPILDRYGP' A
#
# COMPACT_ATOMS: atom_id res chain seq x y z
N MET A 1 -24.55 1.42 14.11
CA MET A 1 -23.87 2.01 12.94
C MET A 1 -22.37 1.73 13.04
N ALA A 2 -21.72 1.59 11.89
CA ALA A 2 -20.30 1.32 11.62
C ALA A 2 -19.91 -0.16 11.53
N LEU A 3 -19.37 -0.67 10.42
CA LEU A 3 -19.27 -0.19 9.03
C LEU A 3 -18.76 -1.42 8.26
N ASN A 4 -19.24 -1.60 7.03
CA ASN A 4 -18.52 -2.41 6.04
C ASN A 4 -17.03 -2.00 6.12
N ASN A 5 -16.09 -2.94 6.24
CA ASN A 5 -14.68 -2.65 6.57
C ASN A 5 -13.71 -3.12 5.48
N SER A 6 -14.23 -3.77 4.44
CA SER A 6 -13.42 -4.38 3.37
C SER A 6 -13.44 -3.55 2.09
N VAL A 7 -14.56 -2.90 1.73
CA VAL A 7 -14.67 -2.10 0.50
C VAL A 7 -13.97 -0.74 0.67
N ASP A 8 -13.99 -0.20 1.87
CA ASP A 8 -13.49 1.12 2.25
C ASP A 8 -11.96 1.13 2.19
N LYS A 9 -11.32 0.03 2.62
CA LYS A 9 -9.86 -0.06 2.63
C LYS A 9 -9.26 -0.07 1.23
N HIS A 10 -9.89 -0.74 0.27
CA HIS A 10 -9.46 -0.70 -1.13
C HIS A 10 -9.53 0.72 -1.69
N ALA A 11 -10.66 1.43 -1.45
CA ALA A 11 -10.83 2.80 -1.90
C ALA A 11 -9.77 3.74 -1.29
N GLU A 12 -9.58 3.70 0.03
CA GLU A 12 -8.60 4.53 0.73
C GLU A 12 -7.17 4.31 0.22
N GLN A 13 -6.77 3.04 0.01
CA GLN A 13 -5.43 2.70 -0.47
C GLN A 13 -5.24 3.09 -1.93
N LYS A 14 -6.28 2.92 -2.76
CA LYS A 14 -6.28 3.38 -4.15
C LYS A 14 -6.12 4.90 -4.24
N GLU A 15 -6.82 5.66 -3.39
CA GLU A 15 -6.65 7.10 -3.29
C GLU A 15 -5.26 7.50 -2.78
N ALA A 16 -4.70 6.79 -1.80
CA ALA A 16 -3.33 6.99 -1.34
C ALA A 16 -2.29 6.77 -2.47
N LEU A 17 -2.42 5.68 -3.22
CA LEU A 17 -1.56 5.40 -4.37
C LEU A 17 -1.68 6.47 -5.45
N ASN A 18 -2.90 6.89 -5.79
CA ASN A 18 -3.14 7.96 -6.77
C ASN A 18 -2.51 9.28 -6.33
N ARG A 19 -2.60 9.65 -5.04
CA ARG A 19 -1.93 10.85 -4.51
C ARG A 19 -0.42 10.78 -4.66
N ILE A 20 0.18 9.60 -4.43
CA ILE A 20 1.61 9.41 -4.62
C ILE A 20 2.01 9.53 -6.10
N ARG A 21 1.27 8.85 -6.99
CA ARG A 21 1.51 8.89 -8.45
C ARG A 21 1.40 10.31 -9.01
N ASN A 22 0.34 11.02 -8.62
CA ASN A 22 0.06 12.36 -9.14
C ASN A 22 0.84 13.48 -8.43
N GLY A 23 1.50 13.18 -7.31
CA GLY A 23 2.29 14.15 -6.56
C GLY A 23 3.57 14.61 -7.28
N GLY A 24 4.00 13.92 -8.34
CA GLY A 24 5.09 14.34 -9.23
C GLY A 24 6.51 14.29 -8.64
N ILE A 25 6.66 13.97 -7.35
CA ILE A 25 7.95 13.92 -6.65
C ILE A 25 8.48 12.50 -6.43
N ALA A 26 7.60 11.51 -6.46
CA ALA A 26 7.94 10.12 -6.21
C ALA A 26 8.33 9.42 -7.51
N THR A 27 9.39 8.63 -7.45
CA THR A 27 9.88 7.84 -8.59
C THR A 27 9.42 6.40 -8.52
N LYS A 28 9.19 5.90 -7.29
CA LYS A 28 8.64 4.57 -7.01
C LYS A 28 7.67 4.65 -5.85
N VAL A 29 6.97 3.54 -5.60
CA VAL A 29 6.15 3.35 -4.41
C VAL A 29 6.65 2.14 -3.66
N ARG A 30 6.53 2.14 -2.33
CA ARG A 30 6.75 0.94 -1.52
C ARG A 30 5.52 0.57 -0.72
N ILE A 31 5.35 -0.72 -0.50
CA ILE A 31 4.37 -1.26 0.44
C ILE A 31 5.06 -1.42 1.79
N LEU A 32 4.47 -0.76 2.79
CA LEU A 32 4.84 -0.91 4.18
C LEU A 32 3.87 -1.87 4.86
N ALA A 33 4.38 -3.05 5.23
CA ALA A 33 3.64 -3.98 6.05
C ALA A 33 3.83 -3.64 7.53
N ASN A 34 2.74 -3.60 8.29
CA ASN A 34 2.81 -3.49 9.75
C ASN A 34 3.47 -4.73 10.36
N GLN A 35 4.04 -4.62 11.56
CA GLN A 35 4.61 -5.78 12.27
C GLN A 35 3.55 -6.87 12.51
N ASP A 36 2.30 -6.45 12.76
CA ASP A 36 1.13 -7.30 12.95
C ASP A 36 0.38 -7.54 11.61
N CYS A 37 1.09 -7.64 10.49
CA CYS A 37 0.46 -7.98 9.21
C CYS A 37 0.30 -9.50 9.06
N CYS A 38 -0.64 -9.92 8.20
CA CYS A 38 -0.73 -11.33 7.82
C CYS A 38 0.45 -11.75 6.93
N PRO A 39 0.79 -13.05 6.85
CA PRO A 39 1.91 -13.54 6.05
C PRO A 39 1.86 -13.13 4.57
N ALA A 40 0.67 -13.15 3.96
CA ALA A 40 0.48 -12.74 2.57
C ALA A 40 0.91 -11.28 2.34
N CYS A 41 0.52 -10.38 3.24
CA CYS A 41 0.93 -8.99 3.20
C CYS A 41 2.43 -8.80 3.46
N ASN A 42 3.02 -9.61 4.34
CA ASN A 42 4.43 -9.50 4.70
C ASN A 42 5.35 -9.77 3.51
N VAL A 43 5.04 -10.80 2.72
CA VAL A 43 5.79 -11.17 1.51
C VAL A 43 5.76 -10.06 0.45
N MET A 44 4.68 -9.28 0.40
CA MET A 44 4.50 -8.18 -0.55
C MET A 44 5.11 -6.85 -0.07
N ALA A 45 5.77 -6.82 1.09
CA ALA A 45 6.47 -5.63 1.55
C ALA A 45 7.72 -5.39 0.69
N GLY A 46 7.83 -4.21 0.09
CA GLY A 46 8.93 -3.93 -0.84
C GLY A 46 8.71 -2.68 -1.67
N ALA A 47 9.69 -2.37 -2.51
CA ALA A 47 9.64 -1.27 -3.48
C ALA A 47 9.15 -1.78 -4.84
N TYR A 48 8.31 -0.99 -5.49
CA TYR A 48 7.66 -1.31 -6.76
C TYR A 48 7.67 -0.09 -7.68
N GLU A 49 7.78 -0.34 -8.98
CA GLU A 49 7.39 0.63 -10.00
C GLU A 49 5.90 0.92 -9.90
N PHE A 50 5.46 2.10 -10.33
CA PHE A 50 4.04 2.46 -10.24
C PHE A 50 3.15 1.47 -10.99
N ASP A 51 3.54 0.96 -12.15
CA ASP A 51 2.75 -0.02 -12.91
C ASP A 51 2.82 -1.46 -12.38
N ALA A 52 3.81 -1.77 -11.53
CA ALA A 52 4.03 -3.12 -11.01
C ALA A 52 3.57 -3.30 -9.56
N VAL A 53 3.15 -2.22 -8.89
CA VAL A 53 2.70 -2.28 -7.50
C VAL A 53 1.36 -3.02 -7.40
N PRO A 54 1.25 -4.05 -6.53
CA PRO A 54 -0.02 -4.74 -6.32
C PRO A 54 -1.00 -3.82 -5.60
N GLU A 55 -2.30 -4.03 -5.79
CA GLU A 55 -3.31 -3.30 -5.03
C GLU A 55 -3.32 -3.74 -3.56
N LEU A 56 -3.60 -2.80 -2.66
CA LEU A 56 -3.82 -3.06 -1.25
C LEU A 56 -5.32 -2.92 -0.94
N PRO A 57 -5.89 -3.79 -0.08
CA PRO A 57 -5.38 -5.07 0.40
C PRO A 57 -4.91 -6.04 -0.71
N VAL A 58 -3.81 -6.75 -0.48
CA VAL A 58 -3.38 -7.82 -1.40
C VAL A 58 -4.36 -8.97 -1.38
N GLU A 59 -4.45 -9.70 -2.51
CA GLU A 59 -5.21 -10.94 -2.56
C GLU A 59 -4.69 -11.92 -1.51
N GLY A 60 -5.61 -12.54 -0.75
CA GLY A 60 -5.26 -13.41 0.37
C GLY A 60 -4.97 -12.69 1.69
N CYS A 61 -5.18 -11.36 1.79
CA CYS A 61 -5.12 -10.66 3.07
C CYS A 61 -6.14 -11.27 4.06
N SER A 62 -5.62 -11.86 5.14
CA SER A 62 -6.39 -12.66 6.09
C SER A 62 -6.38 -12.09 7.52
N HIS A 63 -5.97 -10.83 7.67
CA HIS A 63 -5.83 -10.22 8.99
C HIS A 63 -7.21 -9.91 9.61
N PRO A 64 -7.49 -10.27 10.87
CA PRO A 64 -8.83 -10.17 11.48
C PRO A 64 -9.38 -8.75 11.54
N ASN A 65 -8.50 -7.75 11.60
CA ASN A 65 -8.86 -6.33 11.64
C ASN A 65 -8.80 -5.62 10.27
N GLY A 66 -8.68 -6.38 9.18
CA GLY A 66 -8.44 -5.84 7.84
C GLY A 66 -6.97 -5.54 7.56
N CYS A 67 -6.68 -5.13 6.32
CA CYS A 67 -5.30 -4.91 5.89
C CYS A 67 -4.65 -3.74 6.64
N ARG A 68 -3.50 -4.01 7.26
CA ARG A 68 -2.70 -3.02 7.99
C ARG A 68 -1.52 -2.46 7.19
N CYS A 69 -1.50 -2.68 5.87
CA CYS A 69 -0.43 -2.20 5.01
C CYS A 69 -0.75 -0.80 4.46
N SER A 70 0.27 -0.09 4.01
CA SER A 70 0.12 1.22 3.38
C SER A 70 1.13 1.43 2.26
N TYR A 71 0.77 2.29 1.30
CA TYR A 71 1.72 2.81 0.32
C TYR A 71 2.52 3.97 0.89
N ALA A 72 3.80 4.01 0.57
CA ALA A 72 4.67 5.15 0.83
C ALA A 72 5.46 5.54 -0.44
N PRO A 73 5.62 6.84 -0.73
CA PRO A 73 6.45 7.29 -1.84
C PRO A 73 7.92 6.94 -1.58
N ILE A 74 8.63 6.52 -2.63
CA ILE A 74 10.09 6.55 -2.67
C ILE A 74 10.49 7.75 -3.53
N LEU A 75 11.32 8.61 -2.96
CA LEU A 75 11.92 9.74 -3.66
C LEU A 75 13.31 9.31 -4.14
N ASP A 76 13.46 9.04 -5.43
CA ASP A 76 14.79 8.97 -6.04
C ASP A 76 15.21 10.39 -6.42
N ARG A 77 15.45 11.21 -5.40
CA ARG A 77 16.23 12.43 -5.58
C ARG A 77 17.61 12.07 -5.12
N TYR A 78 18.51 11.87 -6.08
CA TYR A 78 19.97 11.80 -5.90
C TYR A 78 20.42 12.31 -4.52
N GLY A 79 20.89 11.39 -3.67
CA GLY A 79 21.79 11.74 -2.56
C GLY A 79 23.15 12.19 -3.12
N PRO A 80 23.98 12.90 -2.33
CA PRO A 80 25.13 13.67 -2.81
C PRO A 80 26.12 12.88 -3.65
#